data_AF-A0A0L8JD83-F1
#
_entry.id   AF-A0A0L8JD83-F1
#
_cell.length_a   1.000
_cell.length_b   1.000
_cell.length_c   1.000
_cell.angle_alpha   90.00
_cell.angle_beta   90.00
_cell.angle_gamma   90.00
#
_symmetry.space_group_name_H-M   'P 1'
#
loop_
_entity.id
_entity.type
_entity.pdbx_description
1 polymer ?
#
loop_
_entity_poly.entity_id
_entity_poly.type
_entity_poly.pdbx_seq_one_letter_code
_entity_poly.pdbx_strand_id
1 'polypeptide(L)'
;MTTPNNPVDAAFDSLFGPLFEMGQAYAYAIEPILDGLDELGKVTDVVENSVATMKANVELNFDGWAGASKAEFTRVHQETAAHLVAISDWLLEMKQKVGVLVQGVSDDDNATAQRLSQ
;
A
#
# COMPACT_ATOMS: atom_id res chain seq x y z
N MET A 1 1.87 -13.47 51.27
CA MET A 1 2.46 -14.75 50.83
C MET A 1 2.29 -14.80 49.33
N THR A 2 3.38 -14.60 48.58
CA THR A 2 3.40 -14.77 47.13
C THR A 2 3.19 -16.26 46.85
N THR A 3 2.17 -16.61 46.08
CA THR A 3 1.96 -17.98 45.61
C THR A 3 3.24 -18.46 44.93
N PRO A 4 3.76 -19.67 45.24
CA PRO A 4 4.97 -20.19 44.60
C PRO A 4 4.73 -20.27 43.09
N ASN A 5 5.71 -19.84 42.29
CA ASN A 5 5.76 -20.10 40.85
C ASN A 5 5.42 -21.58 40.62
N ASN A 6 4.22 -21.84 40.10
CA ASN A 6 3.81 -23.19 39.78
C ASN A 6 4.79 -23.69 38.71
N PRO A 7 5.49 -24.81 38.93
CA PRO A 7 6.43 -25.34 37.95
C PRO A 7 5.77 -25.64 36.60
N VAL A 8 4.44 -25.79 36.56
CA VAL A 8 3.65 -25.87 35.33
C VAL A 8 3.62 -24.53 34.58
N ASP A 9 3.45 -23.41 35.28
CA ASP A 9 3.40 -22.07 34.67
C ASP A 9 4.78 -21.66 34.14
N ALA A 10 5.84 -21.95 34.90
CA ALA A 10 7.23 -21.72 34.46
C ALA A 10 7.64 -22.63 33.28
N ALA A 11 7.11 -23.85 33.22
CA ALA A 11 7.32 -24.75 32.08
C ALA A 11 6.53 -24.31 30.85
N PHE A 12 5.32 -23.80 31.03
CA PHE A 12 4.50 -23.23 29.97
C PHE A 12 5.16 -21.98 29.38
N ASP A 13 5.58 -21.02 30.21
CA ASP A 13 6.30 -19.82 29.75
C ASP A 13 7.65 -20.15 29.10
N SER A 14 8.37 -21.17 29.58
CA SER A 14 9.63 -21.60 28.95
C SER A 14 9.43 -22.29 27.59
N LEU A 15 8.31 -22.98 27.39
CA LEU A 15 8.02 -23.72 26.15
C LEU A 15 7.31 -22.83 25.11
N PHE A 16 6.45 -21.92 25.57
CA PHE A 16 5.58 -21.12 24.72
C PHE A 16 5.89 -19.62 24.76
N GLY A 17 6.59 -19.11 25.77
CA GLY A 17 7.03 -17.70 25.83
C GLY A 17 7.84 -17.28 24.60
N PRO A 18 8.82 -18.07 24.14
CA PRO A 18 9.51 -17.80 22.87
C PRO A 18 8.58 -17.87 21.65
N LEU A 19 7.52 -18.69 21.68
CA LEU A 19 6.51 -18.72 20.60
C LEU A 19 5.61 -17.49 20.62
N PHE A 20 5.32 -16.91 21.79
CA PHE A 20 4.61 -15.64 21.94
C PHE A 20 5.49 -14.43 21.54
N GLU A 21 6.77 -14.44 21.90
CA GLU A 21 7.73 -13.41 21.48
C GLU A 21 8.05 -13.50 19.99
N MET A 22 8.20 -14.71 19.44
CA MET A 22 8.26 -14.92 17.99
C MET A 22 6.93 -14.59 17.33
N GLY A 23 5.79 -14.76 18.01
CA GLY A 23 4.48 -14.30 17.57
C GLY A 23 4.39 -12.77 17.43
N GLN A 24 5.17 -11.99 18.18
CA GLN A 24 5.33 -10.55 17.94
C GLN A 24 6.30 -10.24 16.80
N ALA A 25 7.28 -11.11 16.53
CA ALA A 25 8.15 -11.01 15.34
C ALA A 25 7.45 -11.51 14.04
N TYR A 26 6.45 -12.37 14.18
CA TYR A 26 5.58 -12.92 13.13
C TYR A 26 4.22 -12.23 13.03
N ALA A 27 3.88 -11.34 13.97
CA ALA A 27 2.83 -10.37 13.75
C ALA A 27 3.29 -9.57 12.54
N TYR A 28 2.74 -9.91 11.38
CA TYR A 28 3.04 -9.20 10.14
C TYR A 28 2.98 -7.72 10.47
N ALA A 29 4.03 -6.97 10.11
CA ALA A 29 4.07 -5.54 10.32
C ALA A 29 3.08 -4.89 9.33
N ILE A 30 1.80 -5.13 9.56
CA ILE A 30 0.65 -4.71 8.78
C ILE A 30 0.63 -3.18 8.74
N GLU A 31 0.94 -2.53 9.85
CA GLU A 31 1.03 -1.07 9.96
C GLU A 31 2.02 -0.47 8.93
N PRO A 32 3.30 -0.86 8.87
CA PRO A 32 4.20 -0.41 7.80
C PRO A 32 3.72 -0.69 6.37
N ILE A 33 3.00 -1.79 6.13
CA ILE A 33 2.44 -2.09 4.81
C ILE A 33 1.31 -1.10 4.49
N LEU A 34 0.41 -0.85 5.44
CA LEU A 34 -0.69 0.12 5.30
C LEU A 34 -0.15 1.54 5.09
N ASP A 35 0.88 1.94 5.84
CA ASP A 35 1.55 3.23 5.67
C ASP A 35 2.15 3.35 4.26
N GLY A 36 2.82 2.30 3.78
CA GLY A 36 3.34 2.25 2.42
C GLY A 36 2.26 2.36 1.33
N LEU A 37 1.09 1.75 1.56
CA LEU A 37 -0.07 1.85 0.66
C LEU A 37 -0.73 3.24 0.67
N ASP A 38 -0.70 3.93 1.81
CA ASP A 38 -1.16 5.31 1.93
C ASP A 38 -0.24 6.27 1.16
N GLU A 39 1.08 6.15 1.37
CA GLU A 39 2.09 6.92 0.62
C GLU A 39 2.00 6.66 -0.89
N LEU A 40 1.78 5.40 -1.30
CA LEU A 40 1.56 5.07 -2.72
C LEU A 40 0.32 5.77 -3.29
N GLY A 41 -0.75 5.89 -2.49
CA GLY A 41 -1.95 6.64 -2.86
C GLY A 41 -1.65 8.11 -3.08
N LYS A 42 -0.96 8.76 -2.14
CA LYS A 42 -0.57 10.19 -2.25
C LYS A 42 0.26 10.46 -3.49
N VAL A 43 1.24 9.59 -3.79
CA VAL A 43 2.06 9.71 -5.01
C VAL A 43 1.20 9.58 -6.27
N THR A 44 0.24 8.66 -6.26
CA THR A 44 -0.68 8.47 -7.39
C THR A 44 -1.54 9.71 -7.63
N ASP A 45 -2.10 10.31 -6.57
CA ASP A 45 -2.87 11.56 -6.66
C ASP A 45 -2.03 12.71 -7.24
N VAL A 46 -0.75 12.80 -6.84
CA VAL A 46 0.17 13.81 -7.37
C VAL A 46 0.43 13.62 -8.87
N VAL A 47 0.59 12.37 -9.33
CA VAL A 47 0.77 12.05 -10.75
C VAL A 47 -0.48 12.44 -11.54
N GLU A 48 -1.66 12.05 -11.08
CA GLU A 48 -2.93 12.38 -11.75
C GLU A 48 -3.14 13.90 -11.88
N ASN A 49 -2.90 14.65 -10.81
CA ASN A 49 -2.99 16.10 -10.80
C ASN A 49 -1.97 16.75 -11.75
N SER A 50 -0.75 16.21 -11.81
CA SER A 50 0.30 16.69 -12.72
C SER A 50 -0.07 16.43 -14.19
N VAL A 51 -0.65 15.27 -14.50
CA VAL A 51 -1.16 14.95 -15.84
C VAL A 51 -2.31 15.89 -16.22
N ALA A 52 -3.26 16.14 -15.32
CA ALA A 52 -4.36 17.07 -15.56
C ALA A 52 -3.84 18.49 -15.83
N THR A 53 -2.89 18.96 -15.04
CA THR A 53 -2.24 20.27 -15.21
C THR A 53 -1.50 20.34 -16.55
N MET A 54 -0.76 19.29 -16.91
CA MET A 54 -0.05 19.21 -18.19
C MET A 54 -1.03 19.31 -19.37
N LYS A 55 -2.13 18.58 -19.35
CA LYS A 55 -3.18 18.64 -20.40
C LYS A 55 -3.77 20.05 -20.52
N ALA A 56 -4.13 20.67 -19.39
CA ALA A 56 -4.65 22.03 -19.38
C ALA A 56 -3.63 23.05 -19.92
N ASN A 57 -2.35 22.93 -19.54
CA ASN A 57 -1.30 23.81 -20.04
C ASN A 57 -1.06 23.66 -21.54
N VAL A 58 -1.11 22.43 -22.04
CA VAL A 58 -1.04 22.14 -23.48
C VAL A 58 -2.18 22.86 -24.19
N GLU A 59 -3.42 22.70 -23.72
CA GLU A 59 -4.61 23.35 -24.31
C GLU A 59 -4.54 24.88 -24.28
N LEU A 60 -4.09 25.48 -23.17
CA LEU A 60 -4.06 26.93 -22.96
C LEU A 60 -2.91 27.64 -23.71
N ASN A 61 -1.74 27.01 -23.86
CA ASN A 61 -0.55 27.67 -24.41
C ASN A 61 -0.42 27.57 -25.94
N PHE A 62 -1.39 26.97 -26.62
CA PHE A 62 -1.35 26.82 -28.07
C PHE A 62 -1.97 27.98 -28.87
N ASP A 63 -2.34 29.07 -28.21
CA ASP A 63 -2.84 30.24 -28.90
C ASP A 63 -1.70 30.88 -29.72
N GLY A 64 -1.89 30.98 -31.04
CA GLY A 64 -0.86 31.42 -31.99
C GLY A 64 0.12 30.33 -32.50
N TRP A 65 0.07 29.10 -31.98
CA TRP A 65 0.80 27.97 -32.55
C TRP A 65 0.02 27.32 -33.71
N ALA A 66 0.66 27.13 -34.86
CA ALA A 66 0.05 26.50 -36.03
C ALA A 66 1.03 25.53 -36.73
N GLY A 67 0.47 24.61 -37.52
CA GLY A 67 1.25 23.69 -38.35
C GLY A 67 1.84 22.48 -37.61
N ALA A 68 2.84 21.84 -38.23
CA ALA A 68 3.38 20.55 -37.80
C ALA A 68 3.93 20.54 -36.37
N SER A 69 4.52 21.64 -35.89
CA SER A 69 5.08 21.74 -34.54
C SER A 69 4.03 21.64 -33.43
N LYS A 70 2.85 22.22 -33.64
CA LYS A 70 1.71 22.08 -32.72
C LYS A 70 1.20 20.64 -32.68
N ALA A 71 1.05 20.03 -33.85
CA ALA A 71 0.59 18.65 -33.95
C ALA A 71 1.55 17.69 -33.24
N GLU A 72 2.86 17.83 -33.47
CA GLU A 72 3.87 16.99 -32.85
C GLU A 72 3.96 17.22 -31.33
N PHE A 73 3.94 18.48 -30.87
CA PHE A 73 3.93 18.78 -29.44
C PHE A 73 2.68 18.19 -28.75
N THR A 74 1.51 18.32 -29.38
CA THR A 74 0.26 17.74 -28.88
C THR A 74 0.38 16.22 -28.77
N ARG A 75 0.87 15.55 -29.83
CA ARG A 75 1.06 14.10 -29.86
C ARG A 75 1.95 13.62 -28.72
N VAL A 76 3.13 14.23 -28.55
CA VAL A 76 4.08 13.84 -27.50
C VAL A 76 3.49 14.00 -26.11
N HIS A 77 2.76 15.09 -25.85
CA HIS A 77 2.15 15.32 -24.53
C HIS A 77 0.97 14.39 -24.26
N GLN A 78 0.18 14.05 -25.28
CA GLN A 78 -0.89 13.06 -25.17
C GLN A 78 -0.33 11.66 -24.89
N GLU A 79 0.74 11.25 -25.57
CA GLU A 79 1.42 9.97 -25.31
C GLU A 79 2.02 9.93 -23.90
N THR A 80 2.70 11.00 -23.49
CA THR A 80 3.25 11.12 -22.14
C THR A 80 2.16 11.04 -21.08
N ALA A 81 1.04 11.74 -21.29
CA ALA A 81 -0.11 11.67 -20.39
C ALA A 81 -0.70 10.25 -20.31
N ALA A 82 -0.79 9.54 -21.44
CA ALA A 82 -1.30 8.17 -21.46
C ALA A 82 -0.38 7.22 -20.67
N HIS A 83 0.94 7.35 -20.81
CA HIS A 83 1.88 6.55 -20.03
C HIS A 83 1.78 6.83 -18.52
N LEU A 84 1.65 8.10 -18.13
CA LEU A 84 1.51 8.47 -16.72
C LEU A 84 0.20 7.95 -16.12
N VAL A 85 -0.91 8.01 -16.86
CA VAL A 85 -2.19 7.39 -16.45
C VAL A 85 -2.04 5.89 -16.26
N ALA A 86 -1.39 5.19 -17.21
CA ALA A 86 -1.18 3.74 -17.10
C ALA A 86 -0.34 3.35 -15.86
N ILE A 87 0.62 4.20 -15.48
CA ILE A 87 1.40 4.00 -14.24
C ILE A 87 0.51 4.21 -13.02
N SER A 88 -0.30 5.28 -12.97
CA SER A 88 -1.26 5.50 -11.88
C SER A 88 -2.22 4.33 -11.71
N ASP A 89 -2.80 3.82 -12.81
CA ASP A 89 -3.69 2.66 -12.78
C ASP A 89 -3.01 1.42 -12.19
N TRP A 90 -1.76 1.16 -12.60
CA TRP A 90 -0.97 0.05 -12.06
C TRP A 90 -0.67 0.21 -10.56
N LEU A 91 -0.37 1.42 -10.10
CA LEU A 91 -0.14 1.70 -8.68
C LEU A 91 -1.41 1.50 -7.85
N LEU A 92 -2.58 1.91 -8.36
CA LEU A 92 -3.87 1.67 -7.72
C LEU A 92 -4.20 0.17 -7.65
N GLU A 93 -3.95 -0.59 -8.72
CA GLU A 93 -4.13 -2.04 -8.73
C GLU A 93 -3.22 -2.72 -7.69
N MET A 94 -1.95 -2.31 -7.61
CA MET A 94 -1.02 -2.80 -6.60
C MET A 94 -1.50 -2.47 -5.18
N LYS A 95 -2.00 -1.25 -4.96
CA LYS A 95 -2.56 -0.84 -3.68
C LYS A 95 -3.72 -1.75 -3.25
N GLN A 96 -4.64 -2.03 -4.18
CA GLN A 96 -5.79 -2.90 -3.93
C GLN A 96 -5.37 -4.34 -3.61
N LYS A 97 -4.46 -4.92 -4.40
CA LYS A 97 -3.99 -6.31 -4.22
C LYS A 97 -3.29 -6.50 -2.88
N VAL A 98 -2.41 -5.57 -2.50
CA VAL A 98 -1.71 -5.64 -1.21
C VAL A 98 -2.71 -5.41 -0.06
N GLY A 99 -3.66 -4.49 -0.21
CA GLY A 99 -4.72 -4.28 0.78
C GLY A 99 -5.54 -5.54 1.05
N VAL A 100 -5.92 -6.29 0.00
CA VAL A 100 -6.63 -7.58 0.15
C VAL A 100 -5.79 -8.60 0.89
N LEU A 101 -4.49 -8.70 0.60
CA LEU A 101 -3.58 -9.63 1.28
C LEU A 101 -3.46 -9.29 2.77
N VAL A 102 -3.28 -8.00 3.10
CA VAL A 102 -3.19 -7.53 4.48
C VAL A 102 -4.47 -7.83 5.27
N GLN A 103 -5.64 -7.60 4.66
CA GLN A 103 -6.91 -7.93 5.28
C GLN A 103 -7.04 -9.45 5.53
N GLY A 104 -6.66 -10.27 4.55
CA GLY A 104 -6.69 -11.73 4.68
C GLY A 104 -5.80 -12.24 5.83
N VAL A 105 -4.59 -11.69 5.96
CA VAL A 105 -3.70 -12.00 7.10
C VAL A 105 -4.36 -11.63 8.43
N SER A 106 -4.96 -10.44 8.53
CA SER A 106 -5.65 -10.02 9.75
C SER A 106 -6.84 -10.93 10.11
N ASP A 107 -7.60 -11.37 9.11
CA ASP A 107 -8.73 -12.28 9.29
C ASP A 107 -8.24 -13.67 9.76
N ASP A 108 -7.14 -14.18 9.19
CA ASP A 108 -6.52 -15.45 9.57
C ASP A 108 -5.94 -15.40 10.99
N ASP A 109 -5.32 -14.29 11.39
CA ASP A 109 -4.82 -14.06 12.75
C ASP A 109 -5.97 -14.05 13.76
N ASN A 110 -7.05 -13.33 13.46
CA ASN A 110 -8.25 -13.30 14.30
C ASN A 110 -8.89 -14.68 14.45
N ALA A 111 -9.00 -15.43 13.35
CA ALA A 111 -9.53 -16.79 13.36
C ALA A 111 -8.62 -17.74 14.16
N THR A 112 -7.31 -17.56 14.08
CA THR A 112 -6.33 -18.34 14.86
C THR A 112 -6.44 -18.06 16.35
N ALA A 113 -6.52 -16.79 16.74
CA ALA A 113 -6.70 -16.39 18.13
C ALA A 113 -7.99 -16.96 18.74
N GLN A 114 -9.10 -16.99 17.98
CA GLN A 114 -10.36 -17.59 18.41
C GLN A 114 -10.30 -19.11 18.56
N ARG A 115 -9.47 -19.81 17.77
CA ARG A 115 -9.27 -21.26 17.89
C ARG A 115 -8.44 -21.62 19.12
N LEU A 116 -7.43 -20.80 19.45
CA LEU A 116 -6.54 -21.05 20.59
C LEU A 116 -7.17 -20.71 21.95
N SER A 117 -8.27 -19.94 21.97
CA SER A 117 -8.99 -19.59 23.20
C SER A 117 -10.12 -20.57 23.58
N GLN A 118 -10.33 -21.63 22.79
CA GLN A 118 -11.29 -22.72 23.03
C GLN A 118 -10.61 -23.92 23.68
#